data_AF-A0A349QZE6-F1
#
_entry.id   AF-A0A349QZE6-F1
#
_cell.length_a   1.000
_cell.length_b   1.000
_cell.length_c   1.000
_cell.angle_alpha   90.00
_cell.angle_beta   90.00
_cell.angle_gamma   90.00
#
_symmetry.space_group_name_H-M   'P 1'
#
loop_
_entity.id
_entity.type
_entity.pdbx_description
1 polymer ?
#
loop_
_entity_poly.entity_id
_entity_poly.type
_entity_poly.pdbx_seq_one_letter_code
_entity_poly.pdbx_strand_id
1 'polypeptide(L)'
;EEIFGPVLAVTTFKDEQEAIAIANDTMYGLGAGVWTRDAHQLYQIPRAIQAGRVWVNQYHSYPAGAPFGGYKQSGIGRENHKMML
;
A
#
# COMPACT_ATOMS: atom_id res chain seq x y z
N GLU A 1 -6.21 8.44 11.86
CA GLU A 1 -6.10 7.74 13.15
C GLU A 1 -6.34 6.26 12.90
N GLU A 2 -5.65 5.37 13.62
CA GLU A 2 -5.76 3.92 13.41
C GLU A 2 -6.69 3.32 14.47
N ILE A 3 -7.80 2.73 14.05
CA ILE A 3 -8.88 2.26 14.95
C ILE A 3 -8.57 0.89 15.55
N PHE A 4 -7.77 0.05 14.87
CA PHE A 4 -7.44 -1.33 15.28
C PHE A 4 -8.66 -2.24 15.60
N GLY A 5 -9.84 -1.90 15.06
CA GLY A 5 -11.08 -2.66 15.19
C GLY A 5 -11.68 -3.00 13.82
N PRO A 6 -12.77 -3.78 13.76
CA PRO A 6 -13.44 -4.17 12.52
C PRO A 6 -14.25 -3.01 11.92
N VAL A 7 -13.59 -1.90 11.60
CA VAL A 7 -14.18 -0.67 11.05
C VAL A 7 -13.55 -0.36 9.70
N LEU A 8 -14.38 -0.09 8.70
CA LEU A 8 -13.95 0.29 7.36
C LEU A 8 -14.57 1.63 6.97
N ALA A 9 -13.75 2.56 6.50
CA ALA A 9 -14.19 3.77 5.82
C ALA A 9 -14.15 3.56 4.30
N VAL A 10 -15.19 4.04 3.60
CA VAL A 10 -15.28 3.97 2.15
C VAL A 10 -15.38 5.39 1.60
N THR A 11 -14.59 5.69 0.58
CA THR A 11 -14.63 6.96 -0.15
C THR A 11 -14.65 6.70 -1.65
N THR A 12 -15.14 7.67 -2.41
CA THR A 12 -15.16 7.66 -3.87
C THR A 12 -14.09 8.57 -4.43
N PHE A 13 -13.67 8.30 -5.66
CA PHE A 13 -12.78 9.15 -6.44
C PHE A 13 -13.28 9.16 -7.89
N LYS A 14 -12.88 10.16 -8.67
CA LYS A 14 -13.31 10.35 -10.06
C LYS A 14 -12.28 9.84 -11.06
N ASP A 15 -11.00 9.98 -10.71
CA ASP A 15 -9.89 9.60 -11.57
C ASP A 15 -8.71 8.99 -10.79
N GLU A 16 -7.75 8.47 -11.54
CA GLU A 16 -6.57 7.81 -10.97
C GLU A 16 -5.69 8.79 -10.18
N GLN A 17 -5.59 10.05 -10.61
CA GLN A 17 -4.77 11.05 -9.92
C GLN A 17 -5.36 11.39 -8.54
N GLU A 18 -6.68 11.56 -8.47
CA GLU A 18 -7.41 11.77 -7.21
C GLU A 18 -7.27 10.56 -6.29
N ALA A 19 -7.39 9.34 -6.81
CA ALA A 19 -7.19 8.12 -6.02
C ALA A 19 -5.78 8.05 -5.41
N ILE A 20 -4.74 8.37 -6.19
CA ILE A 20 -3.35 8.40 -5.73
C ILE A 20 -3.14 9.51 -4.70
N ALA A 21 -3.73 10.68 -4.91
CA ALA A 21 -3.65 11.79 -3.96
C ALA A 21 -4.27 11.41 -2.61
N ILE A 22 -5.48 10.85 -2.62
CA ILE A 22 -6.16 10.35 -1.41
C ILE A 22 -5.33 9.26 -0.71
N ALA A 23 -4.79 8.29 -1.47
CA ALA A 23 -3.99 7.20 -0.91
C ALA A 23 -2.69 7.71 -0.24
N ASN A 24 -2.12 8.80 -0.75
CA ASN A 24 -0.89 9.38 -0.25
C ASN A 24 -1.12 10.46 0.82
N ASP A 25 -2.35 10.99 0.97
CA ASP A 25 -2.73 11.98 1.97
C ASP A 25 -2.94 11.36 3.36
N THR A 26 -1.88 10.72 3.85
CA THR A 26 -1.83 10.10 5.17
C THR A 26 -0.42 10.17 5.72
N MET A 27 -0.30 10.25 7.04
CA MET A 27 0.99 10.18 7.74
C MET A 27 1.57 8.76 7.75
N TYR A 28 0.77 7.76 7.41
CA TYR A 28 1.12 6.35 7.38
C TYR A 28 1.39 5.86 5.96
N GLY A 29 2.06 4.71 5.82
CA GLY A 29 2.43 4.12 4.54
C GLY A 29 2.88 2.67 4.67
N LEU A 30 2.17 1.84 5.43
CA LEU A 30 2.57 0.44 5.66
C LEU A 30 2.28 -0.46 4.46
N GLY A 31 1.05 -0.45 3.98
CA GLY A 31 0.62 -1.25 2.84
C GLY A 31 -0.55 -0.60 2.10
N ALA A 32 -0.66 -0.89 0.81
CA ALA A 32 -1.76 -0.43 -0.04
C ALA A 32 -2.18 -1.51 -1.03
N GLY A 33 -3.41 -1.45 -1.52
CA GLY A 33 -3.97 -2.44 -2.45
C GLY A 33 -4.57 -1.75 -3.66
N VAL A 34 -4.28 -2.28 -4.85
CA VAL A 34 -4.83 -1.81 -6.13
C VAL A 34 -5.58 -2.96 -6.78
N TRP A 35 -6.83 -2.71 -7.17
CA TRP A 35 -7.63 -3.66 -7.94
C TRP A 35 -7.95 -3.07 -9.29
N THR A 36 -7.48 -3.72 -10.34
CA THR A 36 -7.73 -3.31 -11.71
C THR A 36 -7.55 -4.49 -12.67
N ARG A 37 -8.27 -4.42 -13.80
CA ARG A 37 -8.06 -5.33 -14.95
C ARG A 37 -7.22 -4.68 -16.04
N ASP A 38 -6.93 -3.39 -15.92
CA ASP A 38 -6.14 -2.64 -16.88
C ASP A 38 -4.64 -2.81 -16.59
N ALA A 39 -3.88 -3.22 -17.61
CA ALA A 39 -2.45 -3.51 -17.47
C ALA A 39 -1.60 -2.24 -17.26
N HIS A 40 -2.03 -1.10 -17.81
CA HIS A 40 -1.35 0.17 -17.63
C HIS A 40 -1.52 0.67 -16.19
N GLN A 41 -2.75 0.62 -15.67
CA GLN A 41 -3.04 0.97 -14.28
C GLN A 41 -2.29 0.06 -13.31
N LEU A 42 -2.28 -1.25 -13.57
CA LEU A 42 -1.58 -2.26 -12.78
C LEU A 42 -0.09 -1.94 -12.63
N TYR A 43 0.51 -1.33 -13.65
CA TYR A 43 1.92 -0.96 -13.62
C TYR A 43 2.15 0.41 -12.99
N GLN A 44 1.36 1.42 -13.35
CA GLN A 44 1.61 2.81 -12.96
C GLN A 44 1.14 3.13 -11.54
N ILE A 45 -0.09 2.77 -11.18
CA ILE A 45 -0.72 3.19 -9.93
C ILE A 45 0.05 2.67 -8.71
N PRO A 46 0.42 1.38 -8.63
CA PRO A 46 1.14 0.87 -7.46
C PRO A 46 2.49 1.55 -7.21
N ARG A 47 3.14 2.07 -8.25
CA ARG A 47 4.44 2.76 -8.16
C ARG A 47 4.29 4.19 -7.66
N ALA A 48 3.12 4.79 -7.84
CA ALA A 48 2.83 6.15 -7.39
C ALA A 48 2.38 6.22 -5.92
N ILE A 49 1.98 5.08 -5.32
CA ILE A 49 1.56 5.01 -3.93
C ILE A 49 2.78 4.91 -3.00
N GLN A 50 2.82 5.77 -2.00
CA GLN A 50 3.88 5.86 -1.00
C GLN A 50 3.64 4.87 0.15
N ALA A 51 3.72 3.57 -0.18
CA ALA A 51 3.52 2.50 0.79
C ALA A 51 4.64 1.45 0.73
N GLY A 52 4.85 0.80 1.88
CA GLY A 52 5.86 -0.22 2.10
C GLY A 52 5.75 -1.41 1.17
N ARG A 53 4.51 -1.86 1.00
CA ARG A 53 4.11 -2.90 0.07
C ARG A 53 2.83 -2.46 -0.62
N VAL A 54 2.80 -2.59 -1.94
CA VAL A 54 1.56 -2.43 -2.70
C VAL A 54 1.17 -3.77 -3.30
N TRP A 55 0.00 -4.28 -2.93
CA TRP A 55 -0.58 -5.48 -3.51
C TRP A 55 -1.42 -5.11 -4.73
N VAL A 56 -1.40 -5.97 -5.75
CA VAL A 56 -2.25 -5.83 -6.93
C VAL A 56 -3.14 -7.06 -7.04
N ASN A 57 -4.46 -6.83 -7.13
CA ASN A 57 -5.50 -7.87 -7.26
C ASN A 57 -5.46 -8.93 -6.15
N GLN A 58 -4.89 -8.58 -5.01
CA GLN A 58 -4.84 -9.35 -3.77
C GLN A 58 -4.65 -8.37 -2.61
N TYR A 59 -4.80 -8.84 -1.38
CA TYR A 59 -4.49 -8.04 -0.21
C TYR A 59 -3.97 -8.94 0.92
N HIS A 60 -3.15 -8.38 1.79
CA HIS A 60 -2.73 -9.03 3.04
C HIS A 60 -1.95 -10.36 2.84
N SER A 61 -1.20 -10.47 1.74
CA SER A 61 -0.31 -11.59 1.46
C SER A 61 1.13 -11.30 1.92
N TYR A 62 1.68 -12.19 2.75
CA TYR A 62 2.99 -12.07 3.39
C TYR A 62 3.85 -13.32 3.16
N PRO A 63 4.40 -13.52 1.95
CA PRO A 63 5.29 -14.65 1.70
C PRO A 63 6.62 -14.47 2.44
N ALA A 64 7.11 -15.56 3.03
CA ALA A 64 8.43 -15.61 3.65
C ALA A 64 9.51 -15.29 2.59
N GLY A 65 10.37 -14.31 2.87
CA GLY A 65 11.43 -13.87 1.97
C GLY A 65 11.16 -12.57 1.22
N ALA A 66 9.93 -12.05 1.23
CA ALA A 66 9.61 -10.76 0.62
C ALA A 66 9.67 -9.63 1.67
N PRO A 67 10.39 -8.52 1.40
CA PRO A 67 10.55 -7.43 2.37
C PRO A 67 9.21 -6.78 2.72
N PHE A 68 9.00 -6.48 3.99
CA PHE A 68 7.84 -5.78 4.52
C PHE A 68 8.29 -4.65 5.44
N GLY A 69 7.60 -3.52 5.46
CA GLY A 69 7.93 -2.39 6.33
C GLY A 69 7.42 -1.09 5.75
N GLY A 70 7.16 -0.11 6.60
CA GLY A 70 6.41 1.10 6.21
C GLY A 70 7.23 2.21 5.56
N TYR A 71 6.52 3.13 4.90
CA TYR A 71 6.99 4.47 4.58
C TYR A 71 6.50 5.46 5.65
N LYS A 72 7.08 6.66 5.67
CA LYS A 72 6.69 7.77 6.57
C LYS A 72 6.77 7.36 8.04
N GLN A 73 5.73 7.61 8.82
CA GLN A 73 5.70 7.25 10.24
C GLN A 73 5.35 5.77 10.49
N SER A 74 5.12 4.97 9.44
CA SER A 74 4.86 3.52 9.58
C SER A 74 6.11 2.68 9.82
N GLY A 75 7.29 3.29 9.96
CA GLY A 75 8.50 2.62 10.43
C GLY A 75 9.76 2.99 9.67
N ILE A 76 10.91 2.63 10.25
CA ILE A 76 12.24 2.77 9.66
C ILE A 76 12.78 1.36 9.41
N GLY A 77 13.24 1.09 8.19
CA GLY A 77 13.76 -0.22 7.80
C GLY A 77 12.72 -1.14 7.15
N ARG A 78 13.10 -2.41 7.01
CA ARG A 78 12.31 -3.47 6.39
C ARG A 78 12.58 -4.77 7.18
N GLU A 79 11.63 -5.70 7.15
CA GLU A 79 11.64 -7.03 7.78
C GLU A 79 11.37 -8.14 6.74
N ASN A 80 11.65 -9.40 7.08
CA ASN A 80 11.36 -10.63 6.29
C ASN A 80 12.21 -10.95 5.05
N HIS A 81 13.22 -10.16 4.69
CA HIS A 81 14.13 -10.48 3.58
C HIS A 81 15.49 -11.01 4.06
N LYS A 82 16.10 -11.93 3.30
CA LYS A 82 17.42 -12.52 3.63
C LYS A 82 18.53 -11.48 3.81
N MET A 83 18.42 -10.33 3.15
CA MET A 83 19.38 -9.22 3.26
C MET A 83 19.29 -8.44 4.59
N MET A 84 18.47 -8.88 5.55
CA MET A 84 18.35 -8.28 6.90
C MET A 84 19.11 -9.06 7.98
N LEU A 85 19.67 -10.22 7.63
CA LEU A 85 20.60 -10.98 8.46
C LEU A 85 22.03 -10.58 8.08
#